data_AF-R9JC52-F1
#
_entry.id   AF-R9JC52-F1
#
_cell.length_a   1.000
_cell.length_b   1.000
_cell.length_c   1.000
_cell.angle_alpha   90.00
_cell.angle_beta   90.00
_cell.angle_gamma   90.00
#
_symmetry.space_group_name_H-M   'P 1'
#
loop_
_entity.id
_entity.type
_entity.pdbx_description
1 polymer ?
#
loop_
_entity_poly.entity_id
_entity_poly.type
_entity_poly.pdbx_seq_one_letter_code
_entity_poly.pdbx_strand_id
1 'polypeptide(L)'
;SSFERLLNKEKADGRAEGWKDGRAKGKAEAVIELLEDLGDLSDSLKACIMEQTDLELLKKWHKAAAKAKSIEEFEQAVGLVQV
;
A
#
# COMPACT_ATOMS: atom_id res chain seq x y z
N SER A 1 -20.55 -21.42 -26.17
CA SER A 1 -21.64 -21.81 -25.23
C SER A 1 -21.82 -20.74 -24.15
N SER A 2 -22.97 -20.66 -23.45
CA SER A 2 -23.15 -19.78 -22.29
C SER A 2 -22.11 -20.02 -21.19
N PHE A 3 -21.63 -21.27 -21.09
CA PHE A 3 -20.59 -21.71 -20.15
C PHE A 3 -19.20 -21.08 -20.42
N GLU A 4 -18.78 -20.98 -21.68
CA GLU A 4 -17.50 -20.34 -22.04
C GLU A 4 -17.48 -18.84 -21.72
N ARG A 5 -18.62 -18.16 -21.86
CA ARG A 5 -18.75 -16.74 -21.51
C ARG A 5 -18.60 -16.52 -20.01
N LEU A 6 -19.09 -17.45 -19.19
CA LEU A 6 -18.95 -17.41 -17.73
C LEU A 6 -17.48 -17.54 -17.31
N LEU A 7 -16.80 -18.58 -17.80
CA LEU A 7 -15.38 -18.83 -17.51
C LEU A 7 -14.46 -17.68 -17.96
N ASN A 8 -14.77 -17.04 -19.09
CA ASN A 8 -13.97 -15.91 -19.57
C ASN A 8 -14.14 -14.66 -18.69
N LYS A 9 -15.34 -14.46 -18.15
CA LYS A 9 -15.61 -13.35 -17.22
C LYS A 9 -14.90 -13.55 -15.88
N GLU A 10 -14.99 -14.75 -15.30
CA GLU A 10 -14.31 -15.08 -14.03
C GLU A 10 -12.78 -14.94 -14.13
N LYS A 11 -12.18 -15.34 -15.26
CA LYS A 11 -10.74 -15.16 -15.50
C LYS A 11 -10.35 -13.68 -15.64
N ALA A 12 -11.20 -12.87 -16.26
CA ALA A 12 -10.96 -11.43 -16.41
C ALA A 12 -11.06 -10.71 -15.06
N ASP A 13 -12.07 -11.04 -14.27
CA ASP A 13 -12.27 -10.48 -12.92
C ASP A 13 -11.11 -10.87 -11.99
N GLY A 14 -10.73 -12.15 -11.94
CA GLY A 14 -9.60 -12.61 -11.11
C GLY A 14 -8.24 -11.99 -11.51
N ARG A 15 -8.03 -11.69 -12.81
CA ARG A 15 -6.83 -10.99 -13.27
C ARG A 15 -6.83 -9.51 -12.88
N ALA A 16 -8.00 -8.87 -12.89
CA ALA A 16 -8.16 -7.48 -12.48
C ALA A 16 -7.98 -7.31 -10.96
N GLU A 17 -8.53 -8.22 -10.15
CA GLU A 17 -8.34 -8.24 -8.70
C GLU A 17 -6.89 -8.49 -8.31
N GLY A 18 -6.25 -9.51 -8.90
CA GLY A 18 -4.84 -9.79 -8.65
C GLY A 18 -3.90 -8.64 -9.06
N TRP A 19 -4.23 -7.92 -10.13
CA TRP A 19 -3.45 -6.73 -10.53
C TRP A 19 -3.61 -5.56 -9.55
N LYS A 20 -4.81 -5.34 -9.01
CA LYS A 20 -5.04 -4.30 -8.00
C LYS A 20 -4.32 -4.61 -6.69
N ASP A 21 -4.44 -5.84 -6.19
CA ASP A 21 -3.77 -6.29 -4.97
C ASP A 21 -2.24 -6.20 -5.08
N GLY A 22 -1.68 -6.71 -6.19
CA GLY A 22 -0.24 -6.62 -6.45
C GLY A 22 0.26 -5.17 -6.54
N ARG A 23 -0.55 -4.26 -7.09
CA ARG A 23 -0.20 -2.84 -7.16
C ARG A 23 -0.26 -2.14 -5.81
N ALA A 24 -1.18 -2.54 -4.93
CA ALA A 24 -1.25 -2.04 -3.56
C ALA A 24 -0.04 -2.50 -2.76
N LYS A 25 0.25 -3.81 -2.77
CA LYS A 25 1.42 -4.41 -2.10
C LYS A 25 2.73 -3.76 -2.55
N GLY A 26 2.97 -3.67 -3.86
CA GLY A 26 4.19 -3.04 -4.37
C GLY A 26 4.33 -1.56 -3.98
N LYS A 27 3.22 -0.84 -3.79
CA LYS A 27 3.27 0.52 -3.25
C LYS A 27 3.52 0.57 -1.75
N ALA A 28 2.92 -0.34 -0.98
CA ALA A 28 3.16 -0.48 0.45
C ALA A 28 4.65 -0.79 0.73
N GLU A 29 5.22 -1.75 -0.02
CA GLU A 29 6.64 -2.09 0.04
C GLU A 29 7.53 -0.88 -0.23
N ALA A 30 7.22 -0.09 -1.27
CA ALA A 30 7.98 1.14 -1.58
C ALA A 30 7.87 2.22 -0.49
N VAL A 31 6.75 2.30 0.24
CA VAL A 31 6.63 3.20 1.40
C VAL A 31 7.53 2.72 2.53
N ILE A 32 7.50 1.41 2.82
CA ILE A 32 8.29 0.80 3.88
C ILE A 32 9.79 1.00 3.62
N GLU A 33 10.27 0.70 2.41
CA GLU A 33 11.67 0.87 2.02
C GLU A 33 12.17 2.30 2.28
N LEU A 34 11.40 3.32 1.88
CA LEU A 34 11.74 4.73 2.14
C LEU A 34 11.80 5.08 3.63
N LEU A 35 10.96 4.45 4.45
CA LEU A 35 10.94 4.71 5.88
C LEU A 35 12.06 3.95 6.61
N GLU A 36 12.48 2.77 6.13
CA GLU A 36 13.62 2.03 6.69
C GLU A 36 14.94 2.82 6.57
N ASP A 37 15.07 3.67 5.55
CA ASP A 37 16.20 4.61 5.42
C ASP A 37 16.22 5.69 6.53
N LEU A 38 15.06 5.99 7.14
CA LEU A 38 14.92 6.99 8.21
C LEU A 38 15.11 6.38 9.61
N GLY A 39 14.94 5.07 9.76
CA GLY A 39 15.14 4.35 11.02
C GLY A 39 14.33 3.06 11.14
N ASP A 40 14.37 2.45 12.34
CA ASP A 40 13.63 1.23 12.62
C ASP A 40 12.12 1.44 12.61
N LEU A 41 11.45 0.71 11.74
CA LEU A 41 9.99 0.66 11.65
C LEU A 41 9.42 -0.37 12.63
N SER A 42 8.39 0.03 13.40
CA SER A 42 7.64 -0.90 14.24
C SER A 42 6.85 -1.91 13.39
N ASP A 43 6.69 -3.14 13.90
CA ASP A 43 5.90 -4.18 13.23
C ASP A 43 4.45 -3.73 12.99
N SER A 44 3.88 -2.98 13.94
CA SER A 44 2.54 -2.40 13.82
C SER A 44 2.42 -1.42 12.65
N LEU A 45 3.42 -0.57 12.45
CA LEU A 45 3.44 0.38 11.34
C LEU A 45 3.63 -0.34 10.00
N LYS A 46 4.53 -1.33 9.93
CA LYS A 46 4.71 -2.16 8.74
C LYS A 46 3.41 -2.88 8.35
N ALA A 47 2.73 -3.49 9.33
CA ALA A 47 1.45 -4.15 9.11
C ALA A 47 0.39 -3.17 8.59
N CYS A 48 0.25 -2.00 9.23
CA CYS A 48 -0.69 -0.95 8.81
C CYS A 48 -0.47 -0.52 7.34
N ILE A 49 0.78 -0.41 6.91
CA ILE A 49 1.14 -0.07 5.53
C ILE A 49 0.86 -1.23 4.56
N MET A 50 1.21 -2.46 4.92
CA MET A 50 1.00 -3.64 4.09
C MET A 50 -0.47 -4.03 3.92
N GLU A 51 -1.31 -3.77 4.92
CA GLU A 51 -2.76 -4.04 4.86
C GLU A 51 -3.54 -2.98 4.07
N GLN A 52 -2.90 -1.85 3.73
CA GLN A 52 -3.55 -0.78 2.98
C GLN A 52 -3.79 -1.17 1.52
N THR A 53 -5.03 -1.05 1.07
CA THR A 53 -5.44 -1.38 -0.31
C THR A 53 -5.82 -0.14 -1.13
N ASP A 54 -6.01 1.02 -0.48
CA ASP A 54 -6.25 2.28 -1.14
C ASP A 54 -4.96 2.82 -1.78
N LEU A 55 -4.88 2.70 -3.11
CA LEU A 55 -3.74 3.15 -3.90
C LEU A 55 -3.50 4.66 -3.82
N GLU A 56 -4.54 5.47 -3.66
CA GLU A 56 -4.39 6.93 -3.54
C GLU A 56 -3.86 7.29 -2.14
N LEU A 57 -4.28 6.57 -1.10
CA LEU A 57 -3.71 6.72 0.24
C LEU A 57 -2.24 6.28 0.27
N LEU A 58 -1.92 5.09 -0.27
CA LEU A 58 -0.54 4.62 -0.39
C LEU A 58 0.35 5.58 -1.20
N LYS A 59 -0.20 6.23 -2.24
CA LYS A 59 0.51 7.25 -3.00
C LYS A 59 0.77 8.52 -2.18
N LYS A 60 -0.15 8.92 -1.29
CA LYS A 60 0.08 10.02 -0.35
C LYS A 60 1.16 9.63 0.65
N TRP A 61 1.09 8.43 1.21
CA TRP A 61 2.07 7.90 2.15
C TRP A 61 3.47 7.82 1.52
N HIS A 62 3.58 7.34 0.29
CA HIS A 62 4.87 7.30 -0.42
C HIS A 62 5.48 8.69 -0.61
N LYS A 63 4.66 9.71 -0.91
CA LYS A 63 5.14 11.09 -1.02
C LYS A 63 5.50 11.70 0.32
N ALA A 64 4.82 11.30 1.40
CA ALA A 64 5.13 11.73 2.75
C ALA A 64 6.44 11.10 3.22
N ALA A 65 6.59 9.78 3.06
CA ALA A 65 7.82 9.04 3.39
C ALA A 65 9.04 9.62 2.69
N ALA A 66 8.95 9.90 1.38
CA ALA A 66 10.04 10.50 0.61
C ALA A 66 10.44 11.94 1.05
N LYS A 67 9.62 12.61 1.86
CA LYS A 67 9.87 13.97 2.36
C LYS A 67 10.17 14.02 3.85
N ALA A 68 9.75 13.00 4.59
CA ALA A 68 9.93 12.90 6.03
C ALA A 68 11.41 12.77 6.36
N LYS A 69 11.81 13.32 7.50
CA LYS A 69 13.17 13.20 8.03
C LYS A 69 13.24 12.22 9.21
N SER A 70 12.10 11.74 9.68
CA SER A 70 11.97 10.71 10.71
C SER A 70 10.64 9.95 10.54
N ILE A 71 10.55 8.78 11.18
CA ILE A 71 9.31 7.99 11.23
C ILE A 71 8.18 8.80 11.88
N GLU A 72 8.46 9.50 12.98
CA GLU A 72 7.46 10.32 13.68
C GLU A 72 6.90 11.44 12.79
N GLU A 73 7.76 12.13 12.02
CA GLU A 73 7.31 13.17 11.08
C GLU A 73 6.40 12.57 9.99
N PHE A 74 6.72 11.38 9.51
CA PHE A 74 5.85 10.65 8.58
C PHE A 74 4.49 10.35 9.23
N GLU A 75 4.47 9.73 10.40
CA GLU A 75 3.24 9.35 11.10
C GLU A 75 2.34 10.55 11.40
N GLN A 76 2.92 11.70 11.76
CA GLN A 76 2.19 12.96 11.92
C GLN A 76 1.65 13.47 10.57
N ALA A 77 2.47 13.47 9.51
CA ALA A 77 2.07 13.95 8.20
C ALA A 77 0.92 13.15 7.57
N VAL A 78 0.83 11.85 7.90
CA VAL A 78 -0.24 10.96 7.43
C VAL A 78 -1.38 10.77 8.42
N GLY A 79 -1.29 11.38 9.61
CA GLY A 79 -2.33 11.35 10.64
C GLY A 79 -2.46 10.01 11.37
N LEU A 80 -1.40 9.21 11.43
CA LEU A 80 -1.34 7.96 12.20
C LEU A 80 -1.10 8.19 13.70
N VAL A 81 -0.53 9.33 14.07
CA VAL A 81 -0.43 9.78 15.46
C VAL A 81 -1.39 10.95 15.68
N GLN A 82 -2.28 10.82 16.66
CA GLN A 82 -3.05 11.94 17.21
C GLN A 82 -2.23 12.58 18.33
N VAL A 83 -1.83 13.84 18.14
CA VAL A 83 -1.29 14.71 19.20
C VAL A 83 -2.42 15.18 20.10
#